data_AF-A0A6F9A8H8-F1
#
_entry.id   AF-A0A6F9A8H8-F1
#
_cell.length_a   1.000
_cell.length_b   1.000
_cell.length_c   1.000
_cell.angle_alpha   90.00
_cell.angle_beta   90.00
_cell.angle_gamma   90.00
#
_symmetry.space_group_name_H-M   'P 1'
#
loop_
_entity.id
_entity.type
_entity.pdbx_description
1 polymer ?
#
loop_
_entity_poly.entity_id
_entity_poly.type
_entity_poly.pdbx_seq_one_letter_code
_entity_poly.pdbx_strand_id
1 'polypeptide(L)'
;MRQGPEVPSAVAAIRTLLEFLKRDQSETILGLRENLTQTIGCLEEADSSVAVSSGGKLFLRFISLTSLEHPDLSQCKKVMVERGELFLKKISLFRSKVAKLCHTFIKDGAKILTHSSSRVVLRVAADKKRLIV
;
A
#
# COMPACT_ATOMS: atom_id res chain seq x y z
N MET A 1 13.20 -6.60 6.92
CA MET A 1 12.23 -6.99 5.87
C MET A 1 12.82 -8.11 5.01
N ARG A 2 12.46 -9.38 5.25
CA ARG A 2 12.86 -10.52 4.40
C ARG A 2 11.65 -11.38 4.07
N GLN A 3 10.79 -10.87 3.19
CA GLN A 3 9.94 -11.69 2.33
C GLN A 3 9.87 -11.01 0.96
N GLY A 4 10.62 -11.56 -0.01
CA GLY A 4 10.56 -11.23 -1.44
C GLY A 4 11.17 -9.87 -1.85
N PRO A 5 12.21 -9.83 -2.72
CA PRO A 5 12.76 -8.59 -3.28
C PRO A 5 11.76 -7.77 -4.15
N GLU A 6 10.53 -8.24 -4.34
CA GLU A 6 9.55 -7.65 -5.25
C GLU A 6 8.46 -6.78 -4.59
N VAL A 7 8.35 -6.81 -3.25
CA VAL A 7 7.28 -6.10 -2.54
C VAL A 7 7.66 -4.62 -2.33
N PRO A 8 6.81 -3.65 -2.71
CA PRO A 8 7.06 -2.24 -2.42
C PRO A 8 7.07 -1.95 -0.91
N SER A 9 7.94 -1.04 -0.46
CA SER A 9 8.01 -0.64 0.96
C SER A 9 6.64 -0.25 1.52
N ALA A 10 5.85 0.54 0.77
CA ALA A 10 4.48 0.90 1.15
C ALA A 10 3.58 -0.33 1.36
N VAL A 11 3.64 -1.33 0.47
CA VAL A 11 2.80 -2.54 0.58
C VAL A 11 3.20 -3.36 1.81
N ALA A 12 4.50 -3.44 2.10
CA ALA A 12 4.98 -4.12 3.29
C ALA A 12 4.57 -3.37 4.58
N ALA A 13 4.67 -2.04 4.60
CA ALA A 13 4.18 -1.22 5.70
C ALA A 13 2.68 -1.42 5.95
N ILE A 14 1.86 -1.42 4.88
CA ILE A 14 0.42 -1.66 4.97
C ILE A 14 0.10 -3.06 5.50
N ARG A 15 0.84 -4.09 5.08
CA ARG A 15 0.69 -5.45 5.63
C ARG A 15 0.98 -5.46 7.13
N THR A 16 2.02 -4.78 7.57
CA THR A 16 2.35 -4.65 9.00
C THR A 16 1.24 -3.92 9.77
N LEU A 17 0.74 -2.80 9.25
CA LEU A 17 -0.34 -2.04 9.88
C LEU A 17 -1.66 -2.82 9.95
N LEU A 18 -1.97 -3.60 8.92
CA LEU A 18 -3.14 -4.47 8.90
C LEU A 18 -3.02 -5.60 9.94
N GLU A 19 -1.82 -6.18 10.08
CA GLU A 19 -1.58 -7.20 11.09
C GLU A 19 -1.61 -6.63 12.52
N PHE A 20 -1.07 -5.42 12.69
CA PHE A 20 -1.19 -4.66 13.94
C PHE A 20 -2.66 -4.41 14.28
N LEU A 21 -3.46 -3.90 13.34
CA LEU A 21 -4.89 -3.66 13.51
C LEU A 21 -5.66 -4.91 13.95
N LYS A 22 -5.33 -6.10 13.42
CA LYS A 22 -5.98 -7.35 13.83
C LYS A 22 -5.71 -7.69 15.31
N ARG A 23 -4.49 -7.43 15.78
CA ARG A 23 -4.01 -7.83 17.12
C ARG A 23 -4.19 -6.76 18.20
N ASP A 24 -4.43 -5.51 17.82
CA ASP A 24 -4.61 -4.39 18.74
C ASP A 24 -5.69 -4.66 19.80
N GLN A 25 -5.45 -4.24 21.03
CA GLN A 25 -6.32 -4.48 22.19
C GLN A 25 -6.92 -3.17 22.75
N SER A 26 -6.93 -2.09 21.97
CA SER A 26 -7.47 -0.81 22.42
C SER A 26 -8.96 -0.94 22.73
N GLU A 27 -9.40 -0.29 23.79
CA GLU A 27 -10.80 -0.27 24.23
C GLU A 27 -11.59 0.91 23.63
N THR A 28 -10.94 1.78 22.85
CA THR A 28 -11.57 2.93 22.20
C THR A 28 -11.09 3.10 20.76
N ILE A 29 -11.94 3.68 19.91
CA ILE A 29 -11.58 4.02 18.52
C ILE A 29 -10.44 5.05 18.50
N LEU A 30 -10.44 5.98 19.45
CA LEU A 30 -9.38 6.98 19.59
C LEU A 30 -8.04 6.32 19.94
N GLY A 31 -8.02 5.44 20.94
CA GLY A 31 -6.81 4.70 21.32
C GLY A 31 -6.27 3.83 20.18
N LEU A 32 -7.15 3.13 19.46
CA LEU A 32 -6.76 2.36 18.28
C LEU A 32 -6.12 3.26 17.20
N ARG A 33 -6.69 4.45 16.97
CA ARG A 33 -6.17 5.42 16.00
C ARG A 33 -4.81 5.97 16.42
N GLU A 34 -4.61 6.26 17.71
CA GLU A 34 -3.34 6.73 18.26
C GLU A 34 -2.26 5.65 18.10
N ASN A 35 -2.57 4.41 18.49
CA ASN A 35 -1.69 3.25 18.35
C ASN A 35 -1.26 3.01 16.89
N LEU A 36 -2.21 3.09 15.95
CA LEU A 36 -1.90 2.98 14.52
C LEU A 36 -1.02 4.13 14.03
N THR A 37 -1.26 5.35 14.51
CA THR A 37 -0.46 6.53 14.14
C THR A 37 0.98 6.40 14.66
N GLN A 38 1.14 5.93 15.90
CA GLN A 38 2.46 5.64 16.47
C GLN A 38 3.17 4.53 15.67
N THR A 39 2.44 3.47 15.29
CA THR A 39 3.00 2.38 14.47
C THR A 39 3.47 2.88 13.11
N ILE A 40 2.74 3.82 12.49
CA ILE A 40 3.19 4.49 11.26
C ILE A 40 4.51 5.24 11.52
N GLY A 41 4.62 5.99 12.62
CA GLY A 41 5.86 6.67 13.02
C GLY A 41 7.05 5.72 13.16
N CYS A 42 6.88 4.58 13.84
CA CYS A 42 7.93 3.56 13.96
C CYS A 42 8.33 2.96 12.60
N LEU A 43 7.39 2.81 11.67
CA LEU A 43 7.69 2.34 10.31
C LEU A 43 8.44 3.40 9.49
N GLU A 44 8.14 4.68 9.68
CA GLU A 44 8.85 5.80 9.06
C GLU A 44 10.30 5.92 9.56
N GLU A 45 10.55 5.64 10.84
CA GLU A 45 11.90 5.59 11.41
C GLU A 45 12.73 4.42 10.83
N ALA A 46 12.07 3.28 10.56
CA ALA A 46 12.73 2.10 10.00
C ALA A 46 12.96 2.18 8.48
N ASP A 47 12.11 2.89 7.74
CA ASP A 47 12.22 3.12 6.29
C ASP A 47 11.83 4.57 5.98
N SER A 48 12.84 5.40 5.69
CA SER A 48 12.69 6.83 5.40
C SER A 48 12.03 7.14 4.05
N SER A 49 11.55 6.11 3.33
CA SER A 49 10.78 6.31 2.11
C SER A 49 9.47 7.05 2.38
N VAL A 50 9.24 8.14 1.64
CA VAL A 50 7.95 8.84 1.61
C VAL A 50 6.79 7.90 1.24
N ALA A 51 7.06 6.77 0.57
CA ALA A 51 6.05 5.76 0.27
C ALA A 51 5.47 5.09 1.53
N VAL A 52 6.27 4.92 2.58
CA VAL A 52 5.82 4.36 3.86
C VAL A 52 4.94 5.36 4.59
N SER A 53 5.38 6.61 4.72
CA SER A 53 4.60 7.65 5.40
C SER A 53 3.26 7.93 4.71
N SER A 54 3.29 8.13 3.39
CA SER A 54 2.09 8.38 2.60
C SER A 54 1.17 7.16 2.56
N GLY A 55 1.72 5.96 2.36
CA GLY A 55 0.97 4.71 2.34
C GLY A 55 0.27 4.43 3.67
N GLY A 56 0.96 4.63 4.79
CA GLY A 56 0.40 4.47 6.13
C GLY A 56 -0.72 5.47 6.42
N LYS A 57 -0.52 6.75 6.11
CA LYS A 57 -1.54 7.80 6.31
C LYS A 57 -2.78 7.58 5.44
N LEU A 58 -2.60 7.20 4.17
CA LEU A 58 -3.70 6.84 3.27
C LEU A 58 -4.45 5.61 3.76
N PHE A 59 -3.74 4.59 4.24
CA PHE A 59 -4.34 3.39 4.82
C PHE A 59 -5.20 3.73 6.03
N LEU A 60 -4.66 4.49 7.00
CA LEU A 60 -5.37 4.93 8.19
C LEU A 60 -6.65 5.71 7.82
N ARG A 61 -6.54 6.66 6.88
CA ARG A 61 -7.69 7.42 6.40
C ARG A 61 -8.74 6.53 5.74
N PHE A 62 -8.31 5.53 4.96
CA PHE A 62 -9.20 4.64 4.24
C PHE A 62 -10.01 3.74 5.18
N ILE A 63 -9.36 3.14 6.18
CA ILE A 63 -10.04 2.24 7.12
C ILE A 63 -10.96 3.01 8.07
N SER A 64 -10.59 4.23 8.46
CA SER A 64 -11.37 5.02 9.44
C SER A 64 -12.59 5.72 8.85
N LEU A 65 -12.73 5.80 7.51
CA LEU A 65 -13.73 6.64 6.86
C LEU A 65 -15.18 6.20 7.12
N THR A 66 -15.43 4.92 7.36
CA THR A 66 -16.78 4.37 7.59
C THR A 66 -16.96 3.78 8.99
N SER A 67 -15.94 3.87 9.86
CA SER A 67 -15.99 3.28 11.20
C SER A 67 -16.77 4.11 12.22
N LEU A 68 -17.26 5.29 11.85
CA LEU A 68 -18.02 6.16 12.75
C LEU A 68 -19.53 5.84 12.75
N GLU A 69 -19.97 4.85 11.96
CA GLU A 69 -21.39 4.51 11.80
C GLU A 69 -21.88 3.45 12.80
N HIS A 70 -20.99 2.88 13.63
CA HIS A 70 -21.35 1.83 14.58
C HIS A 70 -21.03 2.23 16.03
N PRO A 71 -21.94 1.96 16.99
CA PRO A 71 -21.71 2.25 18.41
C PRO A 71 -20.79 1.23 19.09
N ASP A 72 -20.60 0.04 18.49
CA ASP A 72 -19.77 -1.04 19.03
C ASP A 72 -18.37 -1.05 18.41
N LEU A 73 -17.34 -0.96 19.25
CA LEU A 73 -15.94 -1.01 18.86
C LEU A 73 -15.58 -2.30 18.13
N SER A 74 -16.15 -3.44 18.54
CA SER A 74 -15.85 -4.74 17.92
C SER A 74 -16.30 -4.76 16.46
N GLN A 75 -17.51 -4.26 16.20
CA GLN A 75 -18.03 -4.06 14.84
C GLN A 75 -17.18 -3.06 14.04
N CYS A 76 -16.81 -1.91 14.64
CA CYS A 76 -15.93 -0.93 14.00
C CYS A 76 -14.60 -1.55 13.58
N LYS A 77 -13.96 -2.29 14.48
CA LYS A 77 -12.67 -2.96 14.22
C LYS A 77 -12.80 -4.00 13.11
N LYS A 78 -13.88 -4.80 13.12
CA LYS A 78 -14.16 -5.77 12.05
C LYS A 78 -14.26 -5.08 10.68
N VAL A 79 -15.03 -4.00 10.58
CA VAL A 79 -15.17 -3.20 9.35
C VAL A 79 -13.81 -2.61 8.93
N MET A 80 -13.01 -2.10 9.87
CA MET A 80 -11.67 -1.58 9.58
C MET A 80 -10.75 -2.66 8.99
N VAL A 81 -10.79 -3.87 9.52
CA VAL A 81 -10.00 -5.01 9.01
C VAL A 81 -10.46 -5.41 7.61
N GLU A 82 -11.76 -5.56 7.37
CA GLU A 82 -12.31 -5.89 6.06
C GLU A 82 -11.91 -4.84 5.00
N ARG A 83 -11.98 -3.56 5.36
CA ARG A 83 -11.51 -2.46 4.52
C ARG A 83 -10.00 -2.50 4.30
N GLY A 84 -9.24 -2.83 5.33
CA GLY A 84 -7.79 -2.95 5.23
C GLY A 84 -7.36 -4.06 4.26
N GLU A 85 -8.02 -5.21 4.31
CA GLU A 85 -7.84 -6.30 3.34
C GLU A 85 -8.22 -5.88 1.92
N LEU A 86 -9.34 -5.16 1.76
CA LEU A 86 -9.75 -4.62 0.46
C LEU A 86 -8.72 -3.63 -0.10
N PHE A 87 -8.18 -2.75 0.76
CA PHE A 87 -7.13 -1.81 0.39
C PHE A 87 -5.89 -2.54 -0.10
N LEU A 88 -5.42 -3.54 0.66
CA LEU A 88 -4.26 -4.35 0.31
C LEU A 88 -4.46 -5.12 -1.01
N LYS A 89 -5.66 -5.67 -1.23
CA LYS A 89 -6.02 -6.33 -2.50
C LYS A 89 -5.96 -5.36 -3.68
N LYS A 90 -6.51 -4.14 -3.52
CA LYS A 90 -6.49 -3.12 -4.59
C LYS A 90 -5.06 -2.69 -4.95
N ILE A 91 -4.24 -2.33 -3.96
CA ILE A 91 -2.88 -1.85 -4.23
C ILE A 91 -1.99 -2.91 -4.86
N SER A 92 -2.21 -4.18 -4.54
CA SER A 92 -1.47 -5.31 -5.12
C SER A 92 -1.72 -5.45 -6.63
N LEU A 93 -2.87 -4.98 -7.13
CA LEU A 93 -3.24 -5.04 -8.54
C LEU A 93 -2.79 -3.81 -9.35
N PHE A 94 -2.41 -2.72 -8.68
CA PHE A 94 -2.13 -1.45 -9.36
C PHE A 94 -0.92 -1.52 -10.29
N ARG A 95 0.12 -2.28 -9.97
CA ARG A 95 1.29 -2.41 -10.86
C ARG A 95 0.89 -2.98 -12.23
N SER A 96 0.12 -4.06 -12.24
CA SER A 96 -0.40 -4.68 -13.47
C SER A 96 -1.41 -3.78 -14.19
N LYS A 97 -2.22 -3.03 -13.44
CA LYS A 97 -3.16 -2.06 -14.01
C LYS A 97 -2.43 -0.93 -14.73
N VAL A 98 -1.39 -0.36 -14.12
CA VAL A 98 -0.54 0.67 -14.73
C VAL A 98 0.13 0.14 -15.99
N ALA A 99 0.71 -1.08 -15.95
CA ALA A 99 1.34 -1.68 -17.13
C ALA A 99 0.37 -1.77 -18.33
N LYS A 100 -0.83 -2.33 -18.11
CA LYS A 100 -1.87 -2.44 -19.14
C LYS A 100 -2.29 -1.10 -19.72
N LEU A 101 -2.45 -0.08 -18.87
CA LEU A 101 -2.85 1.26 -19.31
C LEU A 101 -1.73 1.99 -20.06
N CYS A 102 -0.47 1.81 -19.66
CA CYS A 102 0.67 2.45 -20.31
C CYS A 102 0.93 1.92 -21.72
N HIS A 103 0.57 0.66 -22.03
CA HIS A 103 0.86 0.05 -23.33
C HIS A 103 0.20 0.73 -24.52
N THR A 104 -0.91 1.44 -24.31
CA THR A 104 -1.61 2.18 -25.37
C THR A 104 -0.84 3.42 -25.82
N PHE A 105 0.07 3.94 -24.99
CA PHE A 105 0.87 5.13 -25.28
C PHE A 105 2.22 4.80 -25.92
N ILE A 106 2.73 3.57 -25.78
CA ILE A 106 4.02 3.14 -26.31
C ILE A 106 3.84 2.59 -27.73
N LYS A 107 4.25 3.40 -28.70
CA LYS A 107 4.27 3.05 -30.13
C LYS A 107 5.40 2.10 -30.46
N ASP A 108 5.21 1.34 -31.53
CA ASP A 108 6.21 0.42 -32.04
C ASP A 108 7.43 1.19 -32.59
N GLY A 109 8.64 0.68 -32.30
CA GLY A 109 9.90 1.33 -32.67
C GLY A 109 10.33 2.49 -31.77
N ALA A 110 9.56 2.84 -30.73
CA ALA A 110 9.94 3.87 -29.79
C ALA A 110 11.16 3.47 -28.95
N LYS A 111 12.13 4.38 -28.81
CA LYS A 111 13.23 4.28 -27.84
C LYS A 111 12.86 5.11 -26.62
N ILE A 112 12.75 4.46 -25.46
CA ILE A 112 12.30 5.11 -24.22
C ILE A 112 13.48 5.19 -23.27
N LEU A 113 13.78 6.40 -22.81
CA LEU A 113 14.75 6.65 -21.77
C LEU A 113 14.10 6.43 -20.40
N THR A 114 14.77 5.69 -19.52
CA THR A 114 14.34 5.49 -18.13
C THR A 114 15.39 6.04 -17.18
N HIS A 115 14.96 6.55 -16.02
CA HIS A 115 15.85 6.99 -14.95
C HIS A 115 15.72 6.07 -13.74
N SER A 116 16.85 5.56 -13.25
CA SER A 116 16.94 4.58 -12.16
C SER A 116 16.20 3.26 -12.42
N SER A 117 16.32 2.31 -11.48
CA SER A 117 15.57 1.06 -11.53
C SER A 117 14.18 1.22 -10.92
N SER A 118 13.15 1.16 -11.77
CA SER A 118 11.75 1.20 -11.34
C SER A 118 11.04 -0.11 -11.67
N ARG A 119 10.57 -0.82 -10.64
CA ARG A 119 9.82 -2.08 -10.78
C ARG A 119 8.55 -1.93 -11.61
N VAL A 120 7.89 -0.77 -11.57
CA VAL A 120 6.68 -0.52 -12.37
C VAL A 120 7.04 -0.32 -13.84
N VAL A 121 8.12 0.43 -14.13
CA VAL A 121 8.62 0.64 -15.50
C VAL A 121 9.12 -0.67 -16.10
N LEU A 122 9.87 -1.47 -15.34
CA LEU A 122 10.30 -2.81 -15.75
C LEU A 122 9.10 -3.72 -16.03
N ARG A 123 7.99 -3.59 -15.28
CA ARG A 123 6.78 -4.37 -15.56
C ARG A 123 6.10 -3.92 -16.86
N VAL A 124 6.03 -2.61 -17.12
CA VAL A 124 5.51 -2.07 -18.39
C VAL A 124 6.36 -2.59 -19.56
N ALA A 125 7.68 -2.66 -19.37
CA ALA A 125 8.66 -3.20 -20.32
C ALA A 125 8.50 -4.69 -20.59
N ALA A 126 8.35 -5.50 -19.54
CA ALA A 126 8.32 -6.95 -19.66
C ALA A 126 7.14 -7.43 -20.51
N ASP A 127 6.00 -6.74 -20.40
CA ASP A 127 4.79 -7.07 -21.16
C ASP A 127 4.92 -6.71 -22.67
N LYS A 128 5.87 -5.85 -23.08
CA LYS A 128 6.26 -5.61 -24.48
C LYS A 128 7.78 -5.67 -24.59
N LYS A 129 8.40 -6.81 -24.96
CA LYS A 129 9.86 -7.07 -25.16
C LYS A 129 10.61 -6.01 -26.02
N ARG A 130 10.66 -4.74 -25.61
CA ARG A 130 10.96 -3.58 -26.48
C ARG A 130 11.53 -2.37 -25.74
N LEU A 131 11.95 -2.53 -24.48
CA LEU A 131 12.75 -1.52 -23.79
C LEU A 131 14.20 -2.00 -23.74
N ILE A 132 15.09 -1.21 -24.34
CA ILE A 132 16.53 -1.33 -24.10
C ILE A 132 16.74 -0.68 -22.73
N VAL A 133 17.05 -1.50 -21.72
CA VAL A 133 17.42 -1.06 -20.37
C VAL A 133 18.92 -0.90 -20.31
#